data_AF-A0AAN3HEE6-F1
#
_entry.id   AF-A0AAN3HEE6-F1
#
_cell.length_a   1.000
_cell.length_b   1.000
_cell.length_c   1.000
_cell.angle_alpha   90.00
_cell.angle_beta   90.00
_cell.angle_gamma   90.00
#
_symmetry.space_group_name_H-M   'P 1'
#
loop_
_entity.id
_entity.type
_entity.pdbx_description
1 polymer ?
#
loop_
_entity_poly.entity_id
_entity_poly.type
_entity_poly.pdbx_seq_one_letter_code
_entity_poly.pdbx_strand_id
1 'polypeptide(L)'
;MRTRIDYLADKYSFTELNELPRLHQQWQDVLEECRQTEAGPEERLRIALLNVDYVTSFELPFRLLLTRTPQLIAALREEWDISQKNVVFNDKR
;
A
#
# COMPACT_ATOMS: atom_id res chain seq x y z
N MET A 1 -3.41 -31.53 1.80
CA MET A 1 -4.51 -30.59 1.49
C MET A 1 -4.17 -29.25 2.14
N ARG A 2 -3.75 -28.25 1.36
CA ARG A 2 -3.59 -26.87 1.87
C ARG A 2 -4.97 -26.23 1.81
N THR A 3 -5.59 -26.00 2.97
CA THR A 3 -6.76 -25.14 3.12
C THR A 3 -6.36 -23.75 2.62
N ARG A 4 -6.72 -23.44 1.36
CA ARG A 4 -6.58 -22.11 0.80
C ARG A 4 -7.64 -21.25 1.48
N ILE A 5 -7.22 -20.50 2.49
CA ILE A 5 -8.08 -19.52 3.15
C ILE A 5 -8.09 -18.33 2.20
N ASP A 6 -9.09 -18.29 1.32
CA ASP A 6 -9.41 -17.11 0.51
C ASP A 6 -9.99 -16.05 1.46
N TYR A 7 -9.09 -15.24 2.02
CA TYR A 7 -9.50 -14.05 2.77
C TYR A 7 -10.24 -13.13 1.79
N LEU A 8 -11.55 -12.98 1.99
CA LEU A 8 -12.39 -11.92 1.41
C LEU A 8 -11.95 -10.56 1.98
N ALA A 9 -10.71 -10.17 1.73
CA ALA A 9 -10.22 -8.82 1.97
C ALA A 9 -10.80 -7.80 0.96
N ASP A 10 -11.56 -8.28 -0.02
CA ASP A 10 -12.22 -7.50 -1.07
C ASP A 10 -13.41 -6.66 -0.56
N LYS A 11 -13.89 -6.90 0.67
CA LYS A 11 -15.12 -6.23 1.14
C LYS A 11 -14.92 -4.80 1.63
N TYR A 12 -13.68 -4.38 1.92
CA TYR A 12 -13.41 -3.06 2.49
C TYR A 12 -12.18 -2.41 1.86
N SER A 13 -12.41 -1.44 0.96
CA SER A 13 -11.39 -0.53 0.49
C SER A 13 -11.27 0.64 1.47
N PHE A 14 -10.19 0.67 2.26
CA PHE A 14 -9.90 1.80 3.13
C PHE A 14 -9.38 2.96 2.28
N THR A 15 -10.16 4.02 2.20
CA THR A 15 -9.87 5.21 1.41
C THR A 15 -10.00 6.45 2.29
N GLU A 16 -9.10 7.42 2.12
CA GLU A 16 -9.23 8.70 2.81
C GLU A 16 -10.57 9.38 2.45
N LEU A 17 -11.24 9.99 3.42
CA LEU A 17 -12.57 10.59 3.22
C LEU A 17 -12.56 11.73 2.18
N ASN A 18 -11.43 12.41 1.97
CA ASN A 18 -11.27 13.44 0.95
C ASN A 18 -10.30 13.01 -0.16
N GLU A 19 -10.20 11.70 -0.43
CA GLU A 19 -9.32 11.19 -1.49
C GLU A 19 -9.63 11.89 -2.82
N LEU A 20 -8.58 12.46 -3.43
CA LEU A 20 -8.68 13.09 -4.74
C LEU A 20 -9.04 12.02 -5.78
N PRO A 21 -9.93 12.29 -6.75
CA PRO A 21 -10.30 11.34 -7.80
C PRO A 21 -9.10 10.78 -8.58
N ARG A 22 -8.05 11.60 -8.73
CA ARG A 22 -6.79 11.18 -9.35
C ARG A 22 -6.08 10.10 -8.54
N LEU A 23 -6.02 10.26 -7.21
CA LEU A 23 -5.36 9.29 -6.33
C LEU A 23 -6.11 7.96 -6.32
N HIS A 24 -7.45 8.02 -6.37
CA HIS A 24 -8.27 6.83 -6.53
C HIS A 24 -7.92 6.05 -7.79
N GLN A 25 -7.79 6.74 -8.93
CA GLN A 25 -7.41 6.11 -10.20
C GLN A 25 -6.02 5.49 -10.11
N GLN A 26 -5.04 6.18 -9.52
CA GLN A 26 -3.68 5.65 -9.34
C GLN A 26 -3.67 4.36 -8.51
N TRP A 27 -4.49 4.29 -7.47
CA TRP A 27 -4.63 3.07 -6.68
C TRP A 27 -5.26 1.91 -7.48
N GLN A 28 -6.23 2.19 -8.35
CA GLN A 28 -6.81 1.17 -9.23
C GLN A 28 -5.76 0.61 -10.20
N ASP A 29 -5.02 1.49 -10.87
CA ASP A 29 -3.93 1.11 -11.78
C ASP A 29 -2.87 0.26 -11.06
N VAL A 30 -2.46 0.65 -9.84
CA VAL A 30 -1.52 -0.12 -9.01
C VAL A 30 -2.06 -1.51 -8.67
N LEU A 31 -3.32 -1.62 -8.26
CA LEU A 31 -3.91 -2.91 -7.91
C LEU A 31 -4.04 -3.82 -9.14
N GLU A 32 -4.32 -3.24 -10.30
CA GLU A 32 -4.36 -3.98 -11.55
C GLU A 32 -2.97 -4.46 -11.95
N GLU A 33 -1.94 -3.61 -11.91
CA GLU A 33 -0.55 -3.98 -12.21
C GLU A 33 -0.03 -5.06 -11.25
N CYS A 34 -0.34 -4.92 -9.96
CA CYS A 34 -0.01 -5.93 -8.95
C CYS A 34 -0.68 -7.29 -9.25
N ARG A 35 -1.91 -7.28 -9.78
CA ARG A 35 -2.64 -8.49 -10.15
C ARG A 35 -2.07 -9.12 -11.41
N GLN A 36 -1.77 -8.32 -12.43
CA GLN A 36 -1.20 -8.79 -13.71
C GLN A 36 0.19 -9.40 -13.53
N THR A 37 0.99 -8.83 -12.64
CA THR A 37 2.39 -9.26 -12.38
C THR A 37 2.47 -10.40 -11.35
N GLU A 38 1.34 -10.84 -10.78
CA GLU A 38 1.29 -11.74 -9.62
C GLU A 38 2.24 -11.29 -8.50
N ALA A 39 2.32 -9.98 -8.28
CA ALA A 39 3.33 -9.33 -7.47
C ALA A 39 3.30 -9.85 -6.02
N GLY A 40 4.50 -10.15 -5.48
CA GLY A 40 4.69 -10.43 -4.06
C GLY A 40 4.50 -9.20 -3.18
N PRO A 41 4.49 -9.34 -1.85
CA PRO A 41 4.22 -8.22 -0.94
C PRO A 41 5.23 -7.06 -1.07
N GLU A 42 6.52 -7.35 -1.26
CA GLU A 42 7.55 -6.33 -1.48
C GLU A 42 7.35 -5.62 -2.82
N GLU A 43 7.05 -6.39 -3.88
CA GLU A 43 6.86 -5.84 -5.22
C GLU A 43 5.60 -4.97 -5.30
N ARG A 44 4.50 -5.38 -4.65
CA ARG A 44 3.29 -4.56 -4.50
C ARG A 44 3.59 -3.23 -3.84
N LEU A 45 4.43 -3.24 -2.81
CA LEU A 45 4.82 -2.04 -2.10
C LEU A 45 5.69 -1.14 -3.00
N ARG A 46 6.63 -1.70 -3.76
CA ARG A 46 7.42 -0.94 -4.74
C ARG A 46 6.56 -0.30 -5.82
N ILE A 47 5.65 -1.08 -6.43
CA ILE A 47 4.71 -0.61 -7.45
C ILE A 47 3.88 0.57 -6.92
N ALA A 48 3.35 0.46 -5.71
CA ALA A 48 2.58 1.55 -5.11
C ALA A 48 3.41 2.81 -4.85
N LEU A 49 4.63 2.66 -4.33
CA LEU A 49 5.53 3.79 -4.07
C LEU A 49 5.98 4.50 -5.35
N LEU A 50 6.04 3.78 -6.48
CA LEU A 50 6.41 4.34 -7.78
C LEU A 50 5.25 5.07 -8.48
N ASN A 51 4.02 4.58 -8.30
CA ASN A 51 2.88 5.02 -9.11
C ASN A 51 1.89 5.92 -8.35
N VAL A 52 1.93 5.96 -7.02
CA VAL A 52 1.02 6.77 -6.21
C VAL A 52 1.75 7.99 -5.65
N ASP A 53 1.27 9.18 -6.01
CA ASP A 53 1.88 10.47 -5.66
C ASP A 53 1.95 10.73 -4.14
N TYR A 54 1.02 10.19 -3.35
CA TYR A 54 1.00 10.35 -1.90
C TYR A 54 0.51 9.08 -1.22
N VAL A 55 1.37 8.52 -0.38
CA VAL A 55 1.12 7.24 0.30
C VAL A 55 1.43 7.39 1.77
N THR A 56 0.45 7.07 2.62
CA THR A 56 0.70 6.98 4.06
C THR A 56 1.07 5.54 4.42
N SER A 57 2.05 5.39 5.32
CA SER A 57 2.45 4.08 5.85
C SER A 57 1.30 3.32 6.53
N PHE A 58 0.27 4.05 6.95
CA PHE A 58 -0.92 3.48 7.58
C PHE A 58 -1.89 2.87 6.58
N GLU A 59 -2.08 3.48 5.40
CA GLU A 59 -3.03 2.97 4.39
C GLU A 59 -2.47 1.80 3.57
N LEU A 60 -1.16 1.79 3.33
CA LEU A 60 -0.44 0.74 2.60
C LEU A 60 -0.81 -0.71 2.98
N PRO A 61 -0.79 -1.12 4.27
CA PRO A 61 -1.18 -2.48 4.64
C PRO A 61 -2.57 -2.86 4.15
N PHE A 62 -3.52 -1.92 4.21
CA PHE A 62 -4.92 -2.17 3.89
C PHE A 62 -5.18 -2.12 2.38
N ARG A 63 -4.54 -1.18 1.67
CA ARG A 63 -4.67 -1.02 0.22
C ARG A 63 -4.12 -2.23 -0.53
N LEU A 64 -2.94 -2.71 -0.13
CA LEU A 64 -2.19 -3.74 -0.86
C LEU A 64 -2.29 -5.13 -0.22
N LEU A 65 -3.05 -5.25 0.88
CA LEU A 65 -3.20 -6.46 1.68
C LEU A 65 -1.85 -7.02 2.13
N LEU A 66 -0.97 -6.12 2.58
CA LEU A 66 0.37 -6.46 3.02
C LEU A 66 0.33 -6.96 4.46
N THR A 67 1.11 -8.01 4.71
CA THR A 67 1.43 -8.43 6.07
C THR A 67 2.77 -7.84 6.46
N ARG A 68 2.97 -7.50 7.74
CA ARG A 68 4.26 -6.98 8.25
C ARG A 68 4.76 -5.70 7.53
N THR A 69 3.83 -4.84 7.11
CA THR A 69 4.14 -3.62 6.34
C THR A 69 5.20 -2.70 6.96
N PRO A 70 5.25 -2.48 8.29
CA PRO A 70 6.32 -1.68 8.88
C PRO A 70 7.71 -2.28 8.64
N GLN A 71 7.84 -3.62 8.64
CA GLN A 71 9.10 -4.30 8.34
C GLN A 71 9.45 -4.22 6.85
N LEU A 72 8.45 -4.34 5.96
CA LEU A 72 8.64 -4.19 4.51
C LEU A 72 9.08 -2.77 4.14
N ILE A 73 8.45 -1.75 4.74
CA ILE A 73 8.84 -0.35 4.57
C ILE A 73 10.26 -0.12 5.11
N ALA A 74 10.61 -0.70 6.26
CA ALA A 74 11.97 -0.58 6.80
C ALA A 74 13.02 -1.17 5.86
N ALA A 75 12.77 -2.37 5.31
CA ALA A 75 13.66 -3.02 4.34
C ALA A 75 13.81 -2.18 3.06
N LEU A 76 12.71 -1.67 2.51
CA LEU A 76 12.75 -0.80 1.33
C LEU A 76 13.45 0.52 1.59
N ARG A 77 13.37 1.07 2.81
CA ARG A 77 14.09 2.30 3.17
C ARG A 77 15.60 2.13 3.24
N GLU A 78 16.08 0.93 3.53
CA GLU A 78 17.51 0.64 3.48
C GLU A 78 17.99 0.49 2.02
N GLU A 79 17.12 0.04 1.12
CA GLU A 79 17.45 -0.20 -0.28
C GLU A 79 17.23 1.04 -1.18
N TRP A 80 16.21 1.84 -0.90
CA TRP A 80 15.81 3.04 -1.64
C TRP A 80 15.85 4.21 -0.67
N ASP A 81 16.49 5.33 -1.05
CA ASP A 81 16.62 6.56 -0.24
C ASP A 81 15.26 7.29 -0.11
N ILE A 82 14.29 6.61 0.50
CA ILE A 82 12.90 7.06 0.61
C ILE A 82 12.84 8.14 1.68
N SER A 83 12.63 9.39 1.24
CA SER A 83 12.41 10.53 2.11
C SER A 83 11.01 10.49 2.74
N GLN A 84 10.92 10.41 4.06
CA GLN A 84 9.66 10.46 4.80
C GLN A 84 9.26 11.91 5.12
N LYS A 85 8.05 12.30 4.73
CA LYS A 85 7.39 13.48 5.30
C LYS A 85 6.63 13.04 6.55
N ASN A 86 7.02 13.52 7.73
CA ASN A 86 6.26 13.24 8.95
C ASN A 86 4.88 13.91 8.84
N VAL A 87 3.83 13.10 8.93
CA VAL A 87 2.45 13.57 8.96
C VAL A 87 1.97 13.49 10.40
N VAL A 88 1.53 14.61 10.96
CA VAL A 88 0.98 14.65 12.32
C VAL A 88 -0.45 14.14 12.25
N PHE A 89 -0.71 12.97 12.83
CA PHE A 89 -2.06 12.46 12.96
C PHE A 89 -2.63 12.91 14.31
N ASN A 90 -3.77 13.61 14.26
CA ASN A 90 -4.56 13.93 15.46
C ASN A 90 -3.82 14.76 16.53
N ASP A 91 -3.01 15.75 16.11
CA ASP A 91 -2.21 16.65 16.96
C ASP A 91 -1.17 15.97 17.87
N LYS A 92 -0.95 14.66 17.70
CA LYS A 92 0.10 13.94 18.42
C LYS A 92 1.12 13.38 17.43
N ARG A 93 2.37 13.68 17.76
CA ARG A 93 3.56 13.38 16.97
C ARG A 93 3.95 11.92 17.08
#